data_AF-A0A6A4LBY7-F1
#
_entry.id   AF-A0A6A4LBY7-F1
#
_cell.length_a   1.000
_cell.length_b   1.000
_cell.length_c   1.000
_cell.angle_alpha   90.00
_cell.angle_beta   90.00
_cell.angle_gamma   90.00
#
_symmetry.space_group_name_H-M   'P 1'
#
loop_
_entity.id
_entity.type
_entity.pdbx_description
1 polymer ?
#
loop_
_entity_poly.entity_id
_entity_poly.type
_entity_poly.pdbx_seq_one_letter_code
_entity_poly.pdbx_strand_id
1 'polypeptide(L)'
;DGDTPLHLAARYRDPLRVVSLLTAADGWLDYRPNKAGETPLYLVVDRGSDVAVVSEILKNCRSPAYGGSSGRTAMHPAVIDSSKGS
;
A
#
# COMPACT_ATOMS: atom_id res chain seq x y z
N ASP A 1 -14.35 -5.48 -7.37
CA ASP A 1 -14.03 -4.49 -6.31
C ASP A 1 -12.96 -3.46 -6.68
N GLY A 2 -12.46 -3.42 -7.92
CA GLY A 2 -11.42 -2.44 -8.31
C GLY A 2 -10.02 -2.81 -7.81
N ASP A 3 -9.86 -3.99 -7.22
CA ASP A 3 -8.58 -4.55 -6.78
C ASP A 3 -7.61 -4.69 -7.95
N THR A 4 -6.38 -4.24 -7.73
CA THR A 4 -5.22 -4.49 -8.60
C THR A 4 -4.55 -5.82 -8.20
N PRO A 5 -3.65 -6.38 -9.04
CA PRO A 5 -2.89 -7.59 -8.67
C PRO A 5 -2.18 -7.47 -7.31
N LEU A 6 -1.74 -6.25 -6.95
CA LEU A 6 -1.11 -5.98 -5.65
C LEU A 6 -2.09 -6.06 -4.47
N HIS A 7 -3.37 -5.71 -4.63
CA HIS A 7 -4.38 -5.92 -3.58
C HIS A 7 -4.58 -7.41 -3.31
N LEU A 8 -4.64 -8.20 -4.40
CA LEU A 8 -4.78 -9.65 -4.29
C LEU A 8 -3.54 -10.27 -3.64
N ALA A 9 -2.34 -9.83 -4.02
CA ALA A 9 -1.08 -10.25 -3.43
C ALA A 9 -1.00 -9.92 -1.93
N ALA A 10 -1.44 -8.72 -1.52
CA ALA A 10 -1.49 -8.30 -0.12
C ALA A 10 -2.39 -9.18 0.76
N ARG A 11 -3.38 -9.84 0.17
CA ARG A 11 -4.31 -10.75 0.87
C ARG A 11 -3.84 -12.22 0.86
N TYR A 12 -2.73 -12.51 0.18
CA TYR A 12 -2.23 -13.88 0.04
C TYR A 12 -1.56 -14.38 1.33
N ARG A 13 -1.40 -15.70 1.45
CA ARG A 13 -0.77 -16.33 2.64
C ARG A 13 0.71 -15.95 2.78
N ASP A 14 1.40 -15.82 1.65
CA ASP A 14 2.80 -15.37 1.57
C ASP A 14 2.86 -14.14 0.65
N PRO A 15 2.53 -12.95 1.17
CA PRO A 15 2.43 -11.74 0.38
C PRO A 15 3.80 -11.28 -0.13
N LEU A 16 4.89 -11.54 0.60
CA LEU A 16 6.24 -11.13 0.18
C LEU A 16 6.61 -11.78 -1.14
N ARG A 17 6.48 -13.11 -1.21
CA ARG A 17 6.83 -13.86 -2.42
C ARG A 17 6.02 -13.42 -3.64
N VAL A 18 4.71 -13.19 -3.46
CA VAL A 18 3.83 -12.79 -4.56
C VAL A 18 4.12 -11.35 -5.01
N VAL A 19 4.30 -10.42 -4.06
CA VAL A 19 4.65 -9.03 -4.37
C VAL A 19 5.98 -8.96 -5.12
N SER A 20 7.02 -9.66 -4.66
CA SER A 20 8.33 -9.68 -5.34
C SER A 20 8.25 -10.24 -6.77
N LEU A 21 7.42 -11.26 -7.01
CA LEU A 21 7.22 -11.80 -8.36
C LEU A 21 6.51 -10.78 -9.27
N LEU A 22 5.50 -10.08 -8.74
CA LEU A 22 4.78 -9.06 -9.50
C LEU A 22 5.69 -7.87 -9.83
N THR A 23 6.46 -7.36 -8.86
CA THR A 23 7.35 -6.21 -9.07
C THR A 23 8.51 -6.55 -10.01
N ALA A 24 8.99 -7.79 -9.99
CA ALA A 24 10.01 -8.25 -10.94
C ALA A 24 9.46 -8.42 -12.37
N ALA A 25 8.19 -8.83 -12.51
CA ALA A 25 7.56 -9.04 -13.80
C ALA A 25 7.10 -7.73 -14.46
N ASP A 26 6.69 -6.75 -13.67
CA ASP A 26 6.18 -5.46 -14.15
C ASP A 26 6.61 -4.30 -13.24
N GLY A 27 7.39 -3.36 -13.79
CA GLY A 27 7.81 -2.14 -13.09
C GLY A 27 6.77 -1.01 -13.11
N TRP A 28 5.59 -1.24 -13.67
CA TRP A 28 4.51 -0.26 -13.84
C TRP A 28 3.22 -0.68 -13.14
N LEU A 29 3.35 -1.48 -12.07
CA LEU A 29 2.20 -1.91 -11.28
C LEU A 29 1.36 -0.73 -10.81
N ASP A 30 0.05 -0.96 -10.80
CA ASP A 30 -0.92 0.02 -10.34
C ASP A 30 -1.15 -0.11 -8.82
N TYR A 31 -0.84 0.97 -8.11
CA TYR A 31 -0.97 1.12 -6.66
C TYR A 31 -2.21 1.92 -6.25
N ARG A 32 -3.09 2.27 -7.20
CA ARG A 32 -4.31 3.04 -6.93
C ARG A 32 -5.19 2.37 -5.87
N PRO A 33 -6.03 3.13 -5.17
CA PRO A 33 -7.03 2.54 -4.30
C PRO A 33 -8.09 1.72 -5.08
N ASN A 34 -8.59 0.65 -4.47
CA ASN A 34 -9.74 -0.10 -4.95
C ASN A 34 -11.06 0.69 -4.76
N LYS A 35 -12.22 0.09 -5.09
CA LYS A 35 -13.53 0.75 -4.94
C LYS A 35 -13.91 1.03 -3.48
N ALA A 36 -13.29 0.33 -2.53
CA ALA A 36 -13.43 0.62 -1.11
C ALA A 36 -12.52 1.76 -0.64
N GLY A 37 -11.60 2.26 -1.50
CA GLY A 37 -10.65 3.30 -1.12
C GLY A 37 -9.38 2.73 -0.45
N GLU A 38 -9.21 1.41 -0.43
CA GLU A 38 -8.03 0.75 0.14
C GLU A 38 -6.92 0.68 -0.90
N THR A 39 -5.69 1.00 -0.53
CA THR A 39 -4.50 0.78 -1.39
C THR A 39 -3.85 -0.57 -1.07
N PRO A 40 -3.00 -1.11 -1.95
CA PRO A 40 -2.24 -2.32 -1.62
C PRO A 40 -1.37 -2.16 -0.37
N LEU A 41 -0.80 -0.96 -0.18
CA LEU A 41 -0.01 -0.61 1.00
C LEU A 41 -0.86 -0.62 2.28
N TYR A 42 -2.08 -0.06 2.22
CA TYR A 42 -3.01 -0.13 3.35
C TYR A 42 -3.30 -1.59 3.73
N LEU A 43 -3.61 -2.44 2.76
CA LEU A 43 -3.98 -3.84 3.01
C LEU A 43 -2.85 -4.65 3.66
N VAL A 44 -1.59 -4.45 3.26
CA VAL A 44 -0.47 -5.17 3.90
C VAL A 44 -0.28 -4.74 5.35
N VAL A 45 -0.45 -3.44 5.66
CA VAL A 45 -0.33 -2.91 7.02
C VAL A 45 -1.49 -3.35 7.90
N ASP A 46 -2.73 -3.23 7.41
CA ASP A 46 -3.96 -3.61 8.12
C ASP A 46 -3.96 -5.10 8.51
N ARG A 47 -3.37 -5.95 7.65
CA ARG A 47 -3.21 -7.39 7.90
C ARG A 47 -2.05 -7.76 8.81
N GLY A 48 -1.23 -6.79 9.23
CA GLY A 48 -0.02 -7.06 10.01
C GLY A 48 1.02 -7.87 9.23
N SER A 49 1.13 -7.63 7.92
CA SER A 49 2.15 -8.29 7.08
C SER A 49 3.56 -7.89 7.52
N ASP A 50 4.53 -8.73 7.18
CA ASP A 50 5.94 -8.48 7.47
C ASP A 50 6.41 -7.13 6.88
N VAL A 51 7.27 -6.42 7.62
CA VAL A 51 7.93 -5.17 7.20
C VAL A 51 8.67 -5.33 5.88
N ALA A 52 9.15 -6.54 5.55
CA ALA A 52 9.74 -6.85 4.26
C ALA A 52 8.76 -6.62 3.10
N VAL A 53 7.48 -6.97 3.26
CA VAL A 53 6.43 -6.77 2.24
C VAL A 53 6.18 -5.28 2.03
N VAL A 54 6.05 -4.55 3.14
CA VAL A 54 5.85 -3.09 3.14
C VAL A 54 7.02 -2.41 2.43
N SER A 55 8.25 -2.84 2.74
CA SER A 55 9.47 -2.33 2.13
C SER A 55 9.52 -2.60 0.63
N GLU A 56 9.12 -3.80 0.20
CA GLU A 56 9.12 -4.17 -1.22
C GLU A 56 8.11 -3.33 -2.04
N ILE A 57 6.91 -3.13 -1.49
CA ILE A 57 5.90 -2.25 -2.10
C ILE A 57 6.43 -0.81 -2.20
N LEU A 58 7.01 -0.27 -1.12
CA LEU A 58 7.51 1.11 -1.09
C LEU A 58 8.69 1.34 -2.04
N LYS A 59 9.60 0.37 -2.21
CA LYS A 59 10.72 0.47 -3.16
C LYS A 59 10.25 0.61 -4.61
N ASN A 60 9.16 -0.06 -4.96
CA ASN A 60 8.66 -0.11 -6.34
C ASN A 60 7.53 0.90 -6.60
N CYS A 61 6.93 1.46 -5.55
CA CYS A 61 5.83 2.41 -5.66
C CYS A 61 6.35 3.80 -6.08
N ARG A 62 6.16 4.15 -7.37
CA ARG A 62 6.56 5.47 -7.93
C ARG A 62 5.60 6.62 -7.56
N SER A 63 4.43 6.31 -7.01
CA SER A 63 3.51 7.30 -6.45
C SER A 63 2.62 6.62 -5.39
N PRO A 64 2.97 6.71 -4.10
CA PRO A 64 2.10 6.22 -3.04
C PRO A 64 0.93 7.19 -2.93
N ALA A 65 -0.16 6.94 -3.67
CA ALA A 65 -1.42 7.59 -3.39
C ALA A 65 -1.90 7.06 -2.03
N TYR A 66 -1.80 7.85 -0.97
CA TYR A 66 -2.07 7.43 0.41
C TYR A 66 -3.56 7.38 0.77
N GLY A 67 -4.42 6.90 -0.12
CA GLY A 67 -5.86 6.77 0.13
C GLY A 67 -6.18 5.54 0.98
N GLY A 68 -6.95 5.74 2.06
CA GLY A 68 -7.64 4.67 2.79
C GLY A 68 -9.12 5.04 2.92
N SER A 69 -10.02 4.05 2.91
CA SER A 69 -11.43 4.26 3.29
C SER A 69 -11.49 4.92 4.66
N SER A 70 -12.35 5.94 4.82
CA SER A 70 -12.64 6.65 6.07
C SER A 70 -11.61 7.67 6.60
N GLY A 71 -10.75 8.22 5.75
CA GLY A 71 -9.82 9.29 6.15
C GLY A 71 -8.66 8.82 7.03
N ARG A 72 -8.54 7.51 7.22
CA ARG A 72 -7.38 6.84 7.82
C ARG A 72 -6.39 6.53 6.71
N THR A 73 -5.42 7.42 6.53
CA THR A 73 -4.27 7.15 5.67
C THR A 73 -3.48 5.95 6.21
N ALA A 74 -2.84 5.18 5.32
CA ALA A 74 -1.96 4.07 5.70
C ALA A 74 -0.75 4.52 6.57
N MET A 75 -0.53 5.83 6.71
CA MET A 75 0.22 6.42 7.82
C MET A 75 -0.77 6.90 8.89
N HIS A 76 -0.84 6.25 10.04
CA HIS A 76 -1.24 6.95 11.27
C HIS A 76 -0.04 7.81 11.77
N PRO A 77 -0.30 8.91 12.48
CA PRO A 77 0.42 10.18 12.37
C PRO A 77 1.77 10.16 13.09
N ALA A 78 2.86 10.26 12.33
CA ALA A 78 4.16 10.69 12.87
C ALA A 78 4.62 12.05 12.29
N VAL A 79 3.83 12.67 11.41
CA VAL A 79 4.13 13.99 10.84
C VAL A 79 2.84 14.79 10.66
N ILE A 80 2.31 15.31 11.76
CA ILE A 80 1.64 16.62 11.73
C ILE A 80 2.40 17.45 12.77
N ASP A 81 3.52 18.03 12.34
CA ASP A 81 4.12 19.14 13.06
C ASP A 81 4.06 20.39 12.19
N SER A 82 3.28 21.34 12.69
CA SER A 82 3.40 22.79 12.59
C SER A 82 3.61 23.44 11.21
N SER A 83 2.52 23.95 10.63
CA SER A 83 2.55 25.28 9.98
C SER A 83 1.13 25.79 9.65
N LYS A 84 0.39 26.21 10.69
CA LYS A 84 -0.47 27.41 10.66
C LYS A 84 -0.39 27.96 12.09
N GLY A 85 0.22 29.11 12.38
CA GLY A 85 0.14 30.35 11.61
C GLY A 85 -1.20 31.02 11.90
N SER A 86 -1.42 31.39 13.17
CA SER A 86 -2.11 32.59 13.70
C SER A 86 -2.46 32.38 15.17
#